data_AF-A0A251V349-F1
#
_entry.id   AF-A0A251V349-F1
#
_cell.length_a   1.000
_cell.length_b   1.000
_cell.length_c   1.000
_cell.angle_alpha   90.00
_cell.angle_beta   90.00
_cell.angle_gamma   90.00
#
_symmetry.space_group_name_H-M   'P 1'
#
loop_
_entity.id
_entity.type
_entity.pdbx_description
1 polymer ?
#
loop_
_entity_poly.entity_id
_entity_poly.type
_entity_poly.pdbx_seq_one_letter_code
_entity_poly.pdbx_strand_id
1 'polypeptide(L)'
;MDNNYDSLESMASLNSPSAAKKFIELDENPEFDDLDYLGFDYVKIHQAVFHAKKKHKMDSKTIAHNLHLIINIALRRGNIRDDQILKISDSRKKKMINEVIDLFGIARKKNKSYRIQLTPETLTFVRFLAAYPGLSSATIYKSPDAYINHQLNNEFGSNDFPLVLKHSGAAALIPKGGIGDLFLTLYTGYMMEMSRLINPKSKIQKSDDLYDNQHKFSLAAHRSPMVSQNNRISWFKSFGLNSTEALKRILSGLKTMFKAIDGFELEDVPTFESLEKKYVKAEIFFFSSDQDAEGKIASYDLKVPEKTIPRRMFTNL
;
A
#
# COMPACT_ATOMS: atom_id res chain seq x y z
N MET A 1 -25.34 -16.39 17.10
CA MET A 1 -24.11 -15.61 16.81
C MET A 1 -23.35 -16.42 15.78
N ASP A 2 -23.81 -16.35 14.53
CA ASP A 2 -23.40 -17.31 13.51
C ASP A 2 -22.32 -16.72 12.60
N ASN A 3 -21.20 -17.42 12.58
CA ASN A 3 -20.23 -17.62 11.50
C ASN A 3 -19.94 -16.44 10.57
N ASN A 4 -18.96 -15.63 10.97
CA ASN A 4 -18.30 -14.64 10.11
C ASN A 4 -16.90 -15.10 9.64
N TYR A 5 -16.64 -16.42 9.68
CA TYR A 5 -15.37 -17.02 9.22
C TYR A 5 -15.37 -17.33 7.71
N ASP A 6 -16.52 -17.60 7.11
CA ASP A 6 -16.63 -17.95 5.67
C ASP A 6 -16.34 -16.74 4.74
N SER A 7 -16.55 -15.51 5.21
CA SER A 7 -16.23 -14.29 4.45
C SER A 7 -14.72 -14.01 4.37
N LEU A 8 -13.93 -14.58 5.30
CA LEU A 8 -12.49 -14.39 5.35
C LEU A 8 -11.74 -15.42 4.52
N GLU A 9 -12.25 -16.64 4.41
CA GLU A 9 -11.72 -17.61 3.47
C GLU A 9 -12.00 -17.19 2.03
N SER A 10 -13.15 -16.57 1.73
CA SER A 10 -13.44 -16.03 0.40
C SER A 10 -12.58 -14.80 0.07
N MET A 11 -12.32 -13.90 1.03
CA MET A 11 -11.42 -12.75 0.83
C MET A 11 -9.93 -13.13 0.79
N ALA A 12 -9.51 -14.14 1.55
CA ALA A 12 -8.17 -14.72 1.45
C ALA A 12 -8.00 -15.55 0.17
N SER A 13 -9.10 -16.07 -0.40
CA SER A 13 -9.09 -16.82 -1.67
C SER A 13 -8.68 -15.94 -2.85
N LEU A 14 -8.99 -14.64 -2.82
CA LEU A 14 -8.62 -13.66 -3.84
C LEU A 14 -7.11 -13.32 -3.84
N ASN A 15 -6.38 -13.70 -2.79
CA ASN A 15 -4.91 -13.67 -2.71
C ASN A 15 -4.32 -15.05 -2.42
N SER A 16 -5.05 -16.13 -2.71
CA SER A 16 -4.63 -17.49 -2.40
C SER A 16 -3.48 -17.96 -3.30
N PRO A 17 -2.66 -18.94 -2.86
CA PRO A 17 -1.68 -19.61 -3.71
C PRO A 17 -2.29 -20.22 -4.98
N SER A 18 -3.59 -20.54 -5.01
CA SER A 18 -4.31 -20.98 -6.21
C SER A 18 -4.61 -19.85 -7.19
N ALA A 19 -4.86 -18.63 -6.71
CA ALA A 19 -4.92 -17.44 -7.57
C ALA A 19 -3.52 -17.09 -8.11
N ALA A 20 -2.47 -17.22 -7.27
CA ALA A 20 -1.09 -17.08 -7.71
C ALA A 20 -0.69 -18.11 -8.78
N LYS A 21 -1.21 -19.34 -8.71
CA LYS A 21 -0.95 -20.38 -9.72
C LYS A 21 -1.60 -20.05 -11.08
N LYS A 22 -2.83 -19.52 -11.09
CA LYS A 22 -3.47 -18.99 -12.30
C LYS A 22 -2.74 -17.78 -12.89
N PHE A 23 -2.16 -16.91 -12.06
CA PHE A 23 -1.38 -15.76 -12.51
C PHE A 23 -0.01 -16.17 -13.10
N ILE A 24 0.65 -17.19 -12.53
CA ILE A 24 1.92 -17.72 -13.06
C ILE A 24 1.72 -18.42 -14.42
N GLU A 25 0.53 -18.94 -14.69
CA GLU A 25 0.19 -19.62 -15.95
C GLU A 25 -0.36 -18.69 -17.05
N LEU A 26 -0.59 -17.39 -16.77
CA LEU A 26 -1.19 -16.41 -17.70
C LEU A 26 -0.23 -15.31 -18.18
N ASP A 27 1.05 -15.35 -17.80
CA ASP A 27 2.01 -14.29 -18.10
C ASP A 27 2.89 -14.63 -19.33
N GLU A 28 2.25 -14.73 -20.50
CA GLU A 28 2.95 -14.63 -21.78
C GLU A 28 2.93 -13.14 -22.20
N ASN A 29 4.03 -12.44 -21.88
CA ASN A 29 4.33 -11.03 -22.17
C ASN A 29 3.57 -9.96 -21.36
N PRO A 30 4.08 -9.55 -20.19
CA PRO A 30 3.94 -8.18 -19.76
C PRO A 30 4.99 -7.34 -20.50
N GLU A 31 4.56 -6.47 -21.42
CA GLU A 31 5.38 -5.35 -21.89
C GLU A 31 5.68 -4.45 -20.68
N PHE A 32 6.73 -4.78 -19.93
CA PHE A 32 7.37 -3.84 -19.02
C PHE A 32 8.34 -3.01 -19.85
N ASP A 33 8.26 -1.69 -19.76
CA ASP A 33 9.43 -0.87 -20.03
C ASP A 33 10.49 -1.30 -19.00
N ASP A 34 11.58 -1.93 -19.47
CA ASP A 34 12.69 -2.48 -18.68
C ASP A 34 13.42 -1.44 -17.80
N LEU A 35 12.93 -0.20 -17.75
CA LEU A 35 13.48 0.96 -17.05
C LEU A 35 12.65 1.40 -15.83
N ASP A 36 11.48 0.81 -15.56
CA ASP A 36 10.63 1.18 -14.44
C ASP A 36 11.21 0.75 -13.07
N TYR A 37 11.06 1.59 -12.04
CA TYR A 37 11.58 1.33 -10.69
C TYR A 37 10.91 0.11 -10.05
N LEU A 38 11.64 -1.01 -9.97
CA LEU A 38 11.26 -2.21 -9.23
C LEU A 38 11.82 -2.23 -7.81
N GLY A 39 11.01 -1.81 -6.83
CA GLY A 39 11.41 -1.80 -5.42
C GLY A 39 11.55 -3.19 -4.77
N PHE A 40 10.72 -4.15 -5.17
CA PHE A 40 10.80 -5.57 -4.78
C PHE A 40 10.02 -6.46 -5.75
N ASP A 41 10.34 -7.75 -5.76
CA ASP A 41 9.63 -8.75 -6.55
C ASP A 41 8.57 -9.46 -5.67
N TYR A 42 7.29 -9.22 -5.95
CA TYR A 42 6.18 -9.83 -5.20
C TYR A 42 6.00 -11.32 -5.51
N VAL A 43 6.43 -11.78 -6.70
CA VAL A 43 6.39 -13.19 -7.09
C VAL A 43 7.29 -14.00 -6.17
N LYS A 44 8.47 -13.47 -5.80
CA LYS A 44 9.40 -14.13 -4.85
C LYS A 44 8.80 -14.31 -3.47
N ILE A 45 7.99 -13.36 -3.00
CA ILE A 45 7.28 -13.49 -1.73
C ILE A 45 6.23 -14.59 -1.81
N HIS A 46 5.44 -14.64 -2.89
CA HIS A 46 4.48 -15.73 -3.10
C HIS A 46 5.16 -17.10 -3.24
N GLN A 47 6.30 -17.17 -3.93
CA GLN A 47 7.10 -18.39 -4.05
C GLN A 47 7.62 -18.85 -2.68
N ALA A 48 8.09 -17.93 -1.83
CA ALA A 48 8.53 -18.27 -0.48
C ALA A 48 7.38 -18.85 0.37
N VAL A 49 6.18 -18.28 0.24
CA VAL A 49 4.98 -18.79 0.93
C VAL A 49 4.58 -20.17 0.42
N PHE A 50 4.60 -20.37 -0.90
CA PHE A 50 4.32 -21.67 -1.51
C PHE A 50 5.36 -22.73 -1.12
N HIS A 51 6.63 -22.36 -1.12
CA HIS A 51 7.73 -23.23 -0.71
C HIS A 51 7.59 -23.64 0.76
N ALA A 52 7.31 -22.69 1.66
CA ALA A 52 7.06 -22.98 3.08
C ALA A 52 5.88 -23.96 3.24
N LYS A 53 4.77 -23.72 2.53
CA LYS A 53 3.61 -24.61 2.52
C LYS A 53 3.98 -26.04 2.13
N LYS A 54 4.69 -26.20 1.01
CA LYS A 54 5.07 -27.51 0.47
C LYS A 54 6.09 -28.22 1.35
N LYS A 55 7.18 -27.53 1.73
CA LYS A 55 8.28 -28.09 2.52
C LYS A 55 7.82 -28.57 3.89
N HIS A 56 6.94 -27.82 4.54
CA HIS A 56 6.46 -28.12 5.90
C HIS A 56 5.08 -28.80 5.93
N LYS A 57 4.53 -29.19 4.76
CA LYS A 57 3.20 -29.84 4.63
C LYS A 57 2.09 -29.08 5.38
N MET A 58 2.11 -27.76 5.30
CA MET A 58 1.13 -26.92 6.01
C MET A 58 -0.19 -26.87 5.26
N ASP A 59 -1.29 -26.92 6.01
CA ASP A 59 -2.61 -26.61 5.45
C ASP A 59 -2.76 -25.11 5.15
N SER A 60 -3.81 -24.76 4.40
CA SER A 60 -4.07 -23.37 4.03
C SER A 60 -4.34 -22.47 5.24
N LYS A 61 -4.96 -23.02 6.30
CA LYS A 61 -5.29 -22.29 7.53
C LYS A 61 -4.04 -21.87 8.30
N THR A 62 -3.07 -22.76 8.40
CA THR A 62 -1.78 -22.54 9.06
C THR A 62 -0.97 -21.48 8.31
N ILE A 63 -0.94 -21.56 6.97
CA ILE A 63 -0.29 -20.52 6.15
C ILE A 63 -0.98 -19.16 6.31
N ALA A 64 -2.31 -19.11 6.28
CA ALA A 64 -3.06 -17.88 6.50
C ALA A 64 -2.78 -17.29 7.88
N HIS A 65 -2.74 -18.11 8.93
CA HIS A 65 -2.39 -17.69 10.27
C HIS A 65 -0.98 -17.07 10.33
N ASN A 66 0.00 -17.73 9.73
CA ASN A 66 1.38 -17.24 9.68
C ASN A 66 1.51 -15.93 8.89
N LEU A 67 0.80 -15.79 7.76
CA LEU A 67 0.74 -14.55 7.00
C LEU A 67 0.11 -13.41 7.81
N HIS A 68 -0.99 -13.69 8.50
CA HIS A 68 -1.60 -12.73 9.43
C HIS A 68 -0.60 -12.32 10.52
N LEU A 69 0.15 -13.25 11.10
CA LEU A 69 1.14 -12.92 12.11
C LEU A 69 2.23 -11.99 11.56
N ILE A 70 2.76 -12.29 10.36
CA ILE A 70 3.75 -11.45 9.68
C ILE A 70 3.21 -10.04 9.43
N ILE A 71 1.99 -9.92 8.89
CA ILE A 71 1.33 -8.64 8.62
C ILE A 71 1.10 -7.87 9.92
N ASN A 72 0.61 -8.53 10.98
CA ASN A 72 0.40 -7.89 12.29
C ASN A 72 1.71 -7.32 12.86
N ILE A 73 2.82 -8.08 12.75
CA ILE A 73 4.14 -7.62 13.18
C ILE A 73 4.57 -6.41 12.33
N ALA A 74 4.44 -6.51 11.01
CA ALA A 74 4.85 -5.48 10.07
C ALA A 74 4.07 -4.16 10.26
N LEU A 75 2.75 -4.23 10.44
CA LEU A 75 1.91 -3.06 10.70
C LEU A 75 2.30 -2.33 12.00
N ARG A 76 2.65 -3.07 13.05
CA ARG A 76 2.93 -2.49 14.38
C ARG A 76 4.39 -2.11 14.62
N ARG A 77 5.32 -2.79 13.93
CA ARG A 77 6.77 -2.71 14.23
C ARG A 77 7.62 -2.44 12.99
N GLY A 78 7.01 -2.40 11.80
CA GLY A 78 7.74 -2.36 10.54
C GLY A 78 8.67 -3.57 10.40
N ASN A 79 9.85 -3.34 9.84
CA ASN A 79 10.92 -4.33 9.80
C ASN A 79 11.57 -4.48 11.19
N ILE A 80 10.95 -5.29 12.05
CA ILE A 80 11.44 -5.56 13.40
C ILE A 80 12.86 -6.13 13.37
N ARG A 81 13.71 -5.61 14.26
CA ARG A 81 15.12 -5.99 14.41
C ARG A 81 15.34 -6.99 15.53
N ASP A 82 16.48 -7.67 15.51
CA ASP A 82 16.83 -8.67 16.54
C ASP A 82 16.89 -8.04 17.94
N ASP A 83 17.52 -6.87 18.08
CA ASP A 83 17.57 -6.12 19.34
C ASP A 83 16.17 -5.74 19.87
N GLN A 84 15.19 -5.57 18.99
CA GLN A 84 13.81 -5.28 19.37
C GLN A 84 13.04 -6.52 19.76
N ILE A 85 13.32 -7.67 19.14
CA ILE A 85 12.76 -8.97 19.50
C ILE A 85 13.26 -9.40 20.88
N LEU A 86 14.54 -9.12 21.19
CA LEU A 86 15.12 -9.41 22.49
C LEU A 86 14.43 -8.69 23.65
N LYS A 87 13.85 -7.51 23.38
CA LYS A 87 13.12 -6.67 24.35
C LYS A 87 11.66 -7.08 24.56
N ILE A 88 11.17 -8.10 23.85
CA ILE A 88 9.81 -8.63 24.06
C ILE A 88 9.83 -9.48 25.32
N SER A 89 9.05 -9.10 26.34
CA SER A 89 8.97 -9.79 27.63
C SER A 89 8.30 -11.17 27.53
N ASP A 90 7.34 -11.31 26.61
CA ASP A 90 6.59 -12.54 26.38
C ASP A 90 7.41 -13.54 25.56
N SER A 91 7.91 -14.59 26.22
CA SER A 91 8.74 -15.64 25.62
C SER A 91 8.02 -16.42 24.52
N ARG A 92 6.69 -16.60 24.65
CA ARG A 92 5.87 -17.27 23.64
C ARG A 92 5.78 -16.42 22.37
N LYS A 93 5.51 -15.11 22.50
CA LYS A 93 5.51 -14.18 21.35
C LYS A 93 6.87 -14.13 20.68
N LYS A 94 7.95 -14.08 21.47
CA LYS A 94 9.32 -14.10 20.95
C LYS A 94 9.60 -15.35 20.12
N LYS A 95 9.21 -16.52 20.63
CA LYS A 95 9.30 -17.80 19.91
C LYS A 95 8.49 -17.77 18.60
N MET A 96 7.23 -17.36 18.65
CA MET A 96 6.36 -17.27 17.46
C MET A 96 6.94 -16.36 16.37
N ILE A 97 7.52 -15.21 16.74
CA ILE A 97 8.15 -14.29 15.79
C ILE A 97 9.35 -14.96 15.12
N ASN A 98 10.24 -15.57 15.89
CA ASN A 98 11.41 -16.27 15.33
C ASN A 98 11.00 -17.44 14.43
N GLU A 99 9.97 -18.20 14.80
CA GLU A 99 9.45 -19.31 13.99
C GLU A 99 8.97 -18.83 12.61
N VAL A 100 8.20 -17.73 12.52
CA VAL A 100 7.80 -17.21 11.21
C VAL A 100 8.97 -16.63 10.41
N ILE A 101 9.95 -16.05 11.09
CA ILE A 101 11.15 -15.57 10.40
C ILE A 101 11.90 -16.73 9.75
N ASP A 102 12.13 -17.80 10.49
CA ASP A 102 12.88 -18.96 10.02
C ASP A 102 12.09 -19.72 8.94
N LEU A 103 10.76 -19.81 9.10
CA LEU A 103 9.87 -20.47 8.16
C LEU A 103 9.87 -19.85 6.77
N PHE A 104 9.87 -18.51 6.68
CA PHE A 104 9.82 -17.80 5.40
C PHE A 104 11.16 -17.18 4.99
N GLY A 105 12.21 -17.27 5.80
CA GLY A 105 13.51 -16.67 5.49
C GLY A 105 13.49 -15.14 5.52
N ILE A 106 12.80 -14.53 6.50
CA ILE A 106 12.64 -13.07 6.57
C ILE A 106 13.95 -12.41 7.04
N ALA A 107 14.53 -11.56 6.20
CA ALA A 107 15.73 -10.80 6.50
C ALA A 107 15.46 -9.72 7.57
N ARG A 108 16.38 -9.57 8.52
CA ARG A 108 16.28 -8.63 9.64
C ARG A 108 17.61 -8.03 10.03
N LYS A 109 17.59 -6.75 10.42
CA LYS A 109 18.76 -6.08 10.97
C LYS A 109 19.01 -6.57 12.38
N LYS A 110 20.28 -6.77 12.72
CA LYS A 110 20.70 -7.06 14.09
C LYS A 110 20.35 -5.91 15.05
N ASN A 111 20.60 -4.67 14.62
CA ASN A 111 20.37 -3.45 15.38
C ASN A 111 20.21 -2.22 14.46
N LYS A 112 20.08 -1.01 15.03
CA LYS A 112 19.87 0.24 14.27
C LYS A 112 21.06 0.62 13.37
N SER A 113 22.29 0.32 13.77
CA SER A 113 23.50 0.65 13.01
C SER A 113 23.80 -0.37 11.90
N TYR A 114 23.27 -1.58 12.02
CA TYR A 114 23.47 -2.63 11.02
C TYR A 114 22.73 -2.31 9.70
N ARG A 115 23.46 -2.37 8.58
CA ARG A 115 22.91 -2.25 7.23
C ARG A 115 22.71 -3.65 6.65
N ILE A 116 21.61 -3.82 5.93
CA ILE A 116 21.34 -5.00 5.11
C ILE A 116 21.23 -4.51 3.69
N GLN A 117 21.92 -5.18 2.78
CA GLN A 117 21.70 -5.00 1.36
C GLN A 117 20.39 -5.68 0.99
N LEU A 118 19.43 -4.89 0.52
CA LEU A 118 18.15 -5.40 0.04
C LEU A 118 18.27 -5.57 -1.47
N THR A 119 18.19 -6.81 -1.95
CA THR A 119 17.95 -7.13 -3.36
C THR A 119 16.44 -7.12 -3.64
N PRO A 120 15.96 -7.11 -4.89
CA PRO A 120 14.53 -7.24 -5.18
C PRO A 120 13.89 -8.49 -4.55
N GLU A 121 14.65 -9.57 -4.39
CA GLU A 121 14.20 -10.86 -3.84
C GLU A 121 14.22 -10.96 -2.30
N THR A 122 14.84 -9.99 -1.61
CA THR A 122 15.00 -10.05 -0.15
C THR A 122 13.64 -10.00 0.57
N LEU A 123 13.32 -11.00 1.38
CA LEU A 123 12.05 -11.04 2.10
C LEU A 123 12.14 -10.18 3.37
N THR A 124 11.20 -9.24 3.55
CA THR A 124 11.12 -8.40 4.75
C THR A 124 9.68 -8.26 5.21
N PHE A 125 9.44 -8.04 6.50
CA PHE A 125 8.09 -7.83 7.06
C PHE A 125 7.28 -6.78 6.27
N VAL A 126 7.88 -5.65 5.94
CA VAL A 126 7.22 -4.57 5.19
C VAL A 126 6.91 -4.98 3.75
N ARG A 127 7.77 -5.78 3.10
CA ARG A 127 7.47 -6.30 1.75
C ARG A 127 6.30 -7.29 1.74
N PHE A 128 6.04 -8.00 2.84
CA PHE A 128 4.80 -8.78 2.97
C PHE A 128 3.54 -7.90 3.03
N LEU A 129 3.61 -6.68 3.60
CA LEU A 129 2.48 -5.74 3.52
C LEU A 129 2.20 -5.33 2.08
N ALA A 130 3.27 -5.13 1.30
CA ALA A 130 3.16 -4.74 -0.09
C ALA A 130 2.71 -5.89 -0.99
N ALA A 131 3.11 -7.14 -0.73
CA ALA A 131 2.67 -8.32 -1.47
C ALA A 131 1.24 -8.78 -1.12
N TYR A 132 0.76 -8.46 0.08
CA TYR A 132 -0.58 -8.81 0.55
C TYR A 132 -1.33 -7.59 1.07
N PRO A 133 -1.57 -6.58 0.21
CA PRO A 133 -2.09 -5.31 0.68
C PRO A 133 -3.55 -5.46 1.12
N GLY A 134 -4.37 -6.29 0.44
CA GLY A 134 -5.76 -6.58 0.85
C GLY A 134 -5.85 -7.19 2.25
N LEU A 135 -4.95 -8.14 2.55
CA LEU A 135 -4.87 -8.76 3.87
C LEU A 135 -4.40 -7.78 4.95
N SER A 136 -3.52 -6.85 4.58
CA SER A 136 -3.06 -5.77 5.45
C SER A 136 -4.22 -4.83 5.81
N SER A 137 -4.97 -4.35 4.81
CA SER A 137 -6.14 -3.50 5.03
C SER A 137 -7.24 -4.20 5.83
N ALA A 138 -7.52 -5.47 5.52
CA ALA A 138 -8.49 -6.27 6.27
C ALA A 138 -8.08 -6.50 7.73
N THR A 139 -6.77 -6.65 8.00
CA THR A 139 -6.25 -6.77 9.37
C THR A 139 -6.48 -5.47 10.16
N ILE A 140 -6.29 -4.31 9.52
CA ILE A 140 -6.59 -3.02 10.14
C ILE A 140 -8.09 -2.85 10.37
N TYR A 141 -8.91 -3.17 9.37
CA TYR A 141 -10.37 -3.03 9.42
C TYR A 141 -11.00 -3.79 10.60
N LYS A 142 -10.48 -4.98 10.92
CA LYS A 142 -10.98 -5.79 12.05
C LYS A 142 -10.67 -5.25 13.44
N SER A 143 -9.62 -4.43 13.57
CA SER A 143 -9.15 -3.96 14.88
C SER A 143 -8.56 -2.56 14.75
N PRO A 144 -9.37 -1.57 14.32
CA PRO A 144 -8.89 -0.25 13.93
C PRO A 144 -8.08 0.43 15.04
N ASP A 145 -8.55 0.35 16.29
CA ASP A 145 -7.93 0.98 17.46
C ASP A 145 -6.49 0.51 17.70
N ALA A 146 -6.17 -0.72 17.27
CA ALA A 146 -4.82 -1.27 17.44
C ALA A 146 -3.78 -0.71 16.45
N TYR A 147 -4.23 0.05 15.43
CA TYR A 147 -3.39 0.58 14.35
C TYR A 147 -3.47 2.10 14.22
N ILE A 148 -4.18 2.79 15.12
CA ILE A 148 -4.16 4.24 15.16
C ILE A 148 -2.76 4.69 15.58
N ASN A 149 -2.10 5.44 14.71
CA ASN A 149 -0.80 6.04 15.01
C ASN A 149 -0.99 7.47 15.51
N HIS A 150 -1.04 7.63 16.83
CA HIS A 150 -1.19 8.94 17.49
C HIS A 150 0.05 9.84 17.38
N GLN A 151 1.15 9.36 16.77
CA GLN A 151 2.37 10.14 16.56
C GLN A 151 2.36 10.91 15.22
N LEU A 152 1.34 10.71 14.40
CA LEU A 152 1.15 11.46 13.17
C LEU A 152 0.54 12.83 13.51
N ASN A 153 1.17 13.89 12.99
CA ASN A 153 0.79 15.27 13.30
C ASN A 153 -0.25 15.84 12.31
N ASN A 154 -0.70 15.05 11.33
CA ASN A 154 -1.67 15.46 10.31
C ASN A 154 -1.23 16.66 9.46
N GLU A 155 0.08 16.86 9.32
CA GLU A 155 0.65 17.94 8.51
C GLU A 155 0.25 17.83 7.04
N PHE A 156 0.11 16.61 6.52
CA PHE A 156 -0.20 16.33 5.12
C PHE A 156 -1.57 15.66 4.95
N GLY A 157 -2.51 15.91 5.88
CA GLY A 157 -3.88 15.41 5.81
C GLY A 157 -4.04 13.92 6.15
N SER A 158 -3.07 13.31 6.84
CA SER A 158 -3.11 11.88 7.16
C SER A 158 -4.30 11.44 8.00
N ASN A 159 -4.91 12.29 8.84
CA ASN A 159 -6.10 11.96 9.63
C ASN A 159 -7.34 11.76 8.77
N ASP A 160 -7.44 12.49 7.67
CA ASP A 160 -8.52 12.39 6.70
C ASP A 160 -8.35 11.16 5.79
N PHE A 161 -7.13 10.63 5.67
CA PHE A 161 -6.86 9.42 4.92
C PHE A 161 -7.47 8.16 5.60
N PRO A 162 -8.11 7.24 4.86
CA PRO A 162 -8.76 6.07 5.43
C PRO A 162 -7.80 5.17 6.19
N LEU A 163 -8.16 4.83 7.43
CA LEU A 163 -7.34 4.03 8.33
C LEU A 163 -6.91 2.69 7.72
N VAL A 164 -7.83 2.00 7.02
CA VAL A 164 -7.55 0.71 6.37
C VAL A 164 -6.48 0.77 5.29
N LEU A 165 -6.19 1.97 4.75
CA LEU A 165 -5.14 2.20 3.76
C LEU A 165 -3.86 2.77 4.39
N LYS A 166 -3.80 2.99 5.71
CA LYS A 166 -2.61 3.52 6.41
C LYS A 166 -1.53 2.46 6.60
N HIS A 167 -1.00 1.96 5.49
CA HIS A 167 0.17 1.08 5.44
C HIS A 167 0.91 1.21 4.11
N SER A 168 2.19 0.83 4.08
CA SER A 168 3.08 1.00 2.92
C SER A 168 2.73 0.15 1.69
N GLY A 169 1.77 -0.77 1.81
CA GLY A 169 1.29 -1.60 0.70
C GLY A 169 0.03 -1.06 0.02
N ALA A 170 -0.62 -0.05 0.61
CA ALA A 170 -1.99 0.31 0.22
C ALA A 170 -2.09 0.91 -1.19
N ALA A 171 -1.04 1.55 -1.71
CA ALA A 171 -1.03 2.08 -3.08
C ALA A 171 -1.42 1.02 -4.14
N ALA A 172 -1.00 -0.23 -3.96
CA ALA A 172 -1.36 -1.31 -4.88
C ALA A 172 -2.84 -1.72 -4.84
N LEU A 173 -3.60 -1.32 -3.80
CA LEU A 173 -5.05 -1.51 -3.72
C LEU A 173 -5.86 -0.34 -4.28
N ILE A 174 -5.25 0.84 -4.44
CA ILE A 174 -5.97 2.02 -4.90
C ILE A 174 -6.40 1.78 -6.36
N PRO A 175 -7.69 1.89 -6.71
CA PRO A 175 -8.14 1.79 -8.09
C PRO A 175 -7.37 2.76 -8.99
N LYS A 176 -7.11 2.35 -10.23
CA LYS A 176 -6.47 3.22 -11.22
C LYS A 176 -7.51 4.19 -11.81
N GLY A 177 -7.11 5.45 -11.99
CA GLY A 177 -7.93 6.48 -12.63
C GLY A 177 -9.01 7.11 -11.75
N GLY A 178 -9.61 8.17 -12.27
CA GLY A 178 -10.73 8.90 -11.69
C GLY A 178 -10.42 9.34 -10.26
N ILE A 179 -11.31 8.98 -9.34
CA ILE A 179 -11.15 9.31 -7.92
C ILE A 179 -9.98 8.53 -7.28
N GLY A 180 -9.55 7.42 -7.89
CA GLY A 180 -8.40 6.65 -7.40
C GLY A 180 -7.12 7.48 -7.35
N ASP A 181 -6.93 8.38 -8.31
CA ASP A 181 -5.75 9.26 -8.36
C ASP A 181 -5.77 10.28 -7.20
N LEU A 182 -6.95 10.69 -6.74
CA LEU A 182 -7.12 11.53 -5.53
C LEU A 182 -6.72 10.76 -4.26
N PHE A 183 -7.13 9.49 -4.17
CA PHE A 183 -6.70 8.61 -3.07
C PHE A 183 -5.19 8.38 -3.09
N LEU A 184 -4.59 8.18 -4.27
CA LEU A 184 -3.14 7.99 -4.41
C LEU A 184 -2.37 9.25 -4.00
N THR A 185 -2.89 10.41 -4.35
CA THR A 185 -2.32 11.70 -4.00
C THR A 185 -2.32 11.90 -2.48
N LEU A 186 -3.46 11.68 -1.81
CA LEU A 186 -3.53 11.78 -0.35
C LEU A 186 -2.75 10.66 0.36
N TYR A 187 -2.70 9.45 -0.22
CA TYR A 187 -1.83 8.38 0.24
C TYR A 187 -0.36 8.81 0.26
N THR A 188 0.08 9.56 -0.75
CA THR A 188 1.43 10.11 -0.81
C THR A 188 1.67 11.05 0.37
N GLY A 189 0.72 11.94 0.70
CA GLY A 189 0.77 12.76 1.92
C GLY A 189 0.92 11.95 3.20
N TYR A 190 0.15 10.86 3.36
CA TYR A 190 0.34 9.92 4.46
C TYR A 190 1.76 9.32 4.49
N MET A 191 2.31 8.93 3.34
CA MET A 191 3.67 8.39 3.24
C MET A 191 4.74 9.43 3.56
N MET A 192 4.51 10.73 3.28
CA MET A 192 5.39 11.82 3.69
C MET A 192 5.44 11.93 5.22
N GLU A 193 4.30 11.89 5.92
CA GLU A 193 4.28 11.91 7.39
C GLU A 193 4.99 10.69 7.98
N MET A 194 4.71 9.51 7.44
CA MET A 194 5.39 8.28 7.85
C MET A 194 6.91 8.39 7.63
N SER A 195 7.34 8.96 6.51
CA SER A 195 8.76 9.18 6.20
C SER A 195 9.41 10.10 7.24
N ARG A 196 8.77 11.22 7.60
CA ARG A 196 9.25 12.12 8.67
C ARG A 196 9.30 11.43 10.04
N LEU A 197 8.35 10.55 10.32
CA LEU A 197 8.31 9.81 11.58
C LEU A 197 9.48 8.81 11.69
N ILE A 198 9.74 8.03 10.65
CA ILE A 198 10.65 6.87 10.71
C ILE A 198 12.07 7.17 10.21
N ASN A 199 12.25 8.19 9.37
CA ASN A 199 13.54 8.54 8.77
C ASN A 199 14.01 9.94 9.21
N PRO A 200 15.10 10.03 10.00
CA PRO A 200 15.65 11.33 10.41
C PRO A 200 16.01 12.26 9.25
N LYS A 201 16.41 11.72 8.10
CA LYS A 201 16.75 12.54 6.92
C LYS A 201 15.53 13.25 6.34
N SER A 202 14.35 12.62 6.39
CA SER A 202 13.12 13.19 5.85
C SER A 202 12.58 14.35 6.70
N LYS A 203 13.00 14.46 7.97
CA LYS A 203 12.55 15.54 8.88
C LYS A 203 13.02 16.92 8.45
N ILE A 204 14.17 16.99 7.78
CA ILE A 204 14.78 18.24 7.31
C ILE A 204 14.58 18.45 5.81
N GLN A 205 13.94 17.51 5.13
CA GLN A 205 13.68 17.60 3.69
C GLN A 205 12.51 18.56 3.45
N LYS A 206 12.63 19.39 2.41
CA LYS A 206 11.55 20.25 1.94
C LYS A 206 10.33 19.41 1.52
N SER A 207 9.14 19.98 1.66
CA SER A 207 7.88 19.24 1.46
C SER A 207 7.68 18.82 0.00
N ASP A 208 8.07 19.65 -0.97
CA ASP A 208 8.07 19.37 -2.40
C ASP A 208 9.01 18.19 -2.77
N ASP A 209 10.28 18.25 -2.38
CA ASP A 209 11.25 17.19 -2.65
C ASP A 209 10.82 15.86 -1.99
N LEU A 210 10.21 15.96 -0.80
CA LEU A 210 9.72 14.79 -0.08
C LEU A 210 8.49 14.21 -0.79
N TYR A 211 7.58 15.05 -1.28
CA TYR A 211 6.43 14.64 -2.07
C TYR A 211 6.89 13.89 -3.32
N ASP A 212 7.78 14.47 -4.13
CA ASP A 212 8.27 13.86 -5.36
C ASP A 212 8.89 12.49 -5.12
N ASN A 213 9.68 12.35 -4.06
CA ASN A 213 10.27 11.08 -3.68
C ASN A 213 9.22 10.05 -3.26
N GLN A 214 8.25 10.43 -2.42
CA GLN A 214 7.19 9.50 -2.00
C GLN A 214 6.25 9.17 -3.15
N HIS A 215 5.94 10.13 -4.02
CA HIS A 215 5.07 9.97 -5.17
C HIS A 215 5.61 8.92 -6.13
N LYS A 216 6.93 8.95 -6.43
CA LYS A 216 7.60 7.91 -7.24
C LYS A 216 7.37 6.50 -6.70
N PHE A 217 7.52 6.30 -5.39
CA PHE A 217 7.31 4.99 -4.77
C PHE A 217 5.83 4.58 -4.75
N SER A 218 4.93 5.52 -4.43
CA SER A 218 3.49 5.30 -4.43
C SER A 218 2.99 4.93 -5.83
N LEU A 219 3.46 5.63 -6.87
CA LEU A 219 3.09 5.42 -8.25
C LEU A 219 3.58 4.07 -8.78
N ALA A 220 4.82 3.67 -8.46
CA ALA A 220 5.33 2.34 -8.82
C ALA A 220 4.45 1.21 -8.23
N ALA A 221 4.08 1.33 -6.95
CA ALA A 221 3.18 0.37 -6.31
C ALA A 221 1.76 0.41 -6.89
N HIS A 222 1.24 1.60 -7.22
CA HIS A 222 -0.09 1.76 -7.83
C HIS A 222 -0.15 1.20 -9.25
N ARG A 223 0.91 1.37 -10.05
CA ARG A 223 0.99 0.84 -11.42
C ARG A 223 1.17 -0.66 -11.47
N SER A 224 1.76 -1.27 -10.44
CA SER A 224 1.99 -2.72 -10.33
C SER A 224 0.79 -3.56 -10.79
N PRO A 225 1.00 -4.60 -11.62
CA PRO A 225 -0.06 -5.51 -12.07
C PRO A 225 -0.52 -6.51 -11.00
N MET A 226 0.16 -6.57 -9.85
CA MET A 226 -0.06 -7.55 -8.77
C MET A 226 -1.52 -7.66 -8.31
N VAL A 227 -2.27 -6.55 -8.29
CA VAL A 227 -3.70 -6.54 -7.97
C VAL A 227 -4.47 -6.02 -9.18
N SER A 228 -5.36 -6.85 -9.71
CA SER A 228 -6.25 -6.47 -10.84
C SER A 228 -7.18 -5.32 -10.46
N GLN A 229 -7.60 -4.54 -11.46
CA GLN A 229 -8.52 -3.40 -11.23
C GLN A 229 -9.83 -3.84 -10.55
N ASN A 230 -10.42 -4.96 -10.98
CA ASN A 230 -11.65 -5.49 -10.35
C ASN A 230 -11.46 -5.82 -8.87
N ASN A 231 -10.29 -6.36 -8.50
CA ASN A 231 -9.97 -6.65 -7.11
C ASN A 231 -9.74 -5.36 -6.29
N ARG A 232 -9.08 -4.35 -6.88
CA ARG A 232 -8.92 -3.03 -6.26
C ARG A 232 -10.28 -2.41 -5.93
N ILE A 233 -11.19 -2.39 -6.91
CA ILE A 233 -12.56 -1.88 -6.76
C ILE A 233 -13.32 -2.67 -5.68
N SER A 234 -13.23 -4.00 -5.71
CA SER A 234 -13.90 -4.86 -4.73
C SER A 234 -13.45 -4.56 -3.31
N TRP A 235 -12.14 -4.44 -3.06
CA TRP A 235 -11.62 -4.07 -1.75
C TRP A 235 -12.10 -2.69 -1.30
N PHE A 236 -12.08 -1.69 -2.19
CA PHE A 236 -12.57 -0.35 -1.87
C PHE A 236 -14.05 -0.34 -1.48
N LYS A 237 -14.88 -1.11 -2.19
CA LYS A 237 -16.30 -1.31 -1.86
C LYS A 237 -16.46 -1.99 -0.49
N SER A 238 -15.72 -3.07 -0.24
CA SER A 238 -15.78 -3.81 1.04
C SER A 238 -15.38 -2.97 2.25
N PHE A 239 -14.52 -1.96 2.06
CA PHE A 239 -14.13 -1.04 3.14
C PHE A 239 -15.01 0.23 3.22
N GLY A 240 -16.06 0.35 2.41
CA GLY A 240 -16.94 1.52 2.39
C GLY A 240 -16.27 2.79 1.83
N LEU A 241 -15.16 2.64 1.10
CA LEU A 241 -14.42 3.77 0.50
C LEU A 241 -15.03 4.27 -0.81
N ASN A 242 -16.07 3.58 -1.28
CA ASN A 242 -16.87 3.94 -2.43
C ASN A 242 -18.14 4.68 -1.97
N SER A 243 -17.97 5.74 -1.19
CA SER A 243 -19.06 6.52 -0.57
C SER A 243 -18.80 8.01 -0.67
N THR A 244 -19.89 8.79 -0.64
CA THR A 244 -19.84 10.26 -0.65
C THR A 244 -19.02 10.80 0.53
N GLU A 245 -19.15 10.16 1.68
CA GLU A 245 -18.44 10.48 2.91
C GLU A 245 -16.94 10.23 2.75
N ALA A 246 -16.55 9.10 2.15
CA ALA A 246 -15.15 8.83 1.85
C ALA A 246 -14.57 9.88 0.90
N LEU A 247 -15.29 10.25 -0.17
CA LEU A 247 -14.84 11.28 -1.09
C LEU A 247 -14.67 12.64 -0.39
N LYS A 248 -15.65 13.08 0.39
CA LYS A 248 -15.57 14.35 1.14
C LYS A 248 -14.36 14.38 2.08
N ARG A 249 -14.06 13.27 2.76
CA ARG A 249 -12.87 13.13 3.61
C ARG A 249 -11.58 13.23 2.79
N ILE A 250 -11.48 12.52 1.66
CA ILE A 250 -10.29 12.63 0.79
C ILE A 250 -10.08 14.08 0.32
N LEU A 251 -11.14 14.77 -0.10
CA LEU A 251 -11.02 16.18 -0.52
C LEU A 251 -10.57 17.10 0.63
N SER A 252 -11.04 16.87 1.86
CA SER A 252 -10.56 17.59 3.06
C SER A 252 -9.06 17.36 3.29
N GLY A 253 -8.63 16.10 3.23
CA GLY A 253 -7.23 15.73 3.39
C GLY A 253 -6.34 16.34 2.31
N LEU A 254 -6.80 16.34 1.06
CA LEU A 254 -6.09 16.98 -0.06
C LEU A 254 -5.94 18.48 0.15
N LYS A 255 -6.98 19.19 0.58
CA LYS A 255 -6.86 20.63 0.92
C LYS A 255 -5.84 20.88 2.02
N THR A 256 -5.76 20.00 3.02
CA THR A 256 -4.75 20.08 4.07
C THR A 256 -3.36 19.86 3.50
N MET A 257 -3.19 18.83 2.67
CA MET A 257 -1.92 18.50 2.03
C MET A 257 -1.42 19.62 1.11
N PHE A 258 -2.28 20.16 0.24
CA PHE A 258 -1.92 21.21 -0.72
C PHE A 258 -1.52 22.52 -0.03
N LYS A 259 -2.07 22.82 1.15
CA LYS A 259 -1.61 23.96 1.97
C LYS A 259 -0.21 23.77 2.55
N ALA A 260 0.26 22.53 2.69
CA ALA A 260 1.49 22.18 3.38
C ALA A 260 2.67 21.88 2.44
N ILE A 261 2.41 21.76 1.12
CA ILE A 261 3.42 21.46 0.12
C ILE A 261 3.65 22.69 -0.74
N ASP A 262 4.90 23.16 -0.77
CA ASP A 262 5.28 24.31 -1.58
C ASP A 262 5.02 24.01 -3.07
N GLY A 263 4.43 24.97 -3.78
CA GLY A 263 4.08 24.86 -5.20
C GLY A 263 2.71 24.25 -5.49
N PHE A 264 2.01 23.68 -4.51
CA PHE A 264 0.66 23.16 -4.72
C PHE A 264 -0.37 24.27 -4.52
N GLU A 265 -1.26 24.46 -5.49
CA GLU A 265 -2.30 25.50 -5.41
C GLU A 265 -3.62 24.90 -4.93
N LEU A 266 -4.26 25.52 -3.94
CA LEU A 266 -5.54 25.04 -3.39
C LEU A 266 -6.65 24.95 -4.44
N GLU A 267 -6.58 25.78 -5.48
CA GLU A 267 -7.52 25.82 -6.60
C GLU A 267 -7.45 24.56 -7.46
N ASP A 268 -6.33 23.82 -7.42
CA ASP A 268 -6.16 22.56 -8.13
C ASP A 268 -6.89 21.39 -7.46
N VAL A 269 -7.33 21.55 -6.20
CA VAL A 269 -8.12 20.52 -5.52
C VAL A 269 -9.57 20.57 -6.03
N PRO A 270 -10.08 19.49 -6.67
CA PRO A 270 -11.43 19.49 -7.21
C PRO A 270 -12.47 19.67 -6.10
N THR A 271 -13.56 20.38 -6.41
CA THR A 271 -14.68 20.51 -5.49
C THR A 271 -15.56 19.26 -5.50
N PHE A 272 -16.32 19.06 -4.43
CA PHE A 272 -17.27 17.94 -4.40
C PHE A 272 -18.30 18.09 -5.52
N GLU A 273 -18.79 19.30 -5.77
CA GLU A 273 -19.79 19.60 -6.80
C GLU A 273 -19.26 19.31 -8.21
N SER A 274 -17.97 19.55 -8.48
CA SER A 274 -17.38 19.24 -9.78
C SER A 274 -17.26 17.73 -10.01
N LEU A 275 -16.92 16.97 -8.97
CA LEU A 275 -16.85 15.51 -9.01
C LEU A 275 -18.24 14.86 -9.01
N GLU A 276 -19.20 15.41 -8.28
CA GLU A 276 -20.57 14.90 -8.20
C GLU A 276 -21.26 14.95 -9.56
N LYS A 277 -21.11 16.07 -10.28
CA LYS A 277 -21.60 16.22 -11.66
C LYS A 277 -20.95 15.21 -12.63
N LYS A 278 -19.67 14.91 -12.43
CA LYS A 278 -18.88 14.06 -13.34
C LYS A 278 -19.06 12.56 -13.09
N TYR A 279 -19.24 12.14 -11.84
CA TYR A 279 -19.21 10.73 -11.46
C TYR A 279 -20.45 10.25 -10.69
N VAL A 280 -21.03 11.07 -9.80
CA VAL A 280 -22.11 10.63 -8.90
C VAL A 280 -23.47 10.60 -9.60
N LYS A 281 -23.75 11.58 -10.46
CA LYS A 281 -25.03 11.63 -11.21
C LYS A 281 -25.13 10.63 -12.37
N ALA A 282 -24.03 9.97 -12.73
CA ALA A 282 -23.98 8.99 -13.81
C ALA A 282 -24.29 7.55 -13.35
N GLU A 283 -24.78 7.34 -12.12
CA GLU A 283 -24.92 6.02 -11.45
C GLU A 283 -23.60 5.23 -11.35
N ILE A 284 -22.48 5.84 -11.70
CA ILE A 284 -21.14 5.33 -11.47
C ILE A 284 -20.82 5.55 -9.99
N PHE A 285 -21.13 4.53 -9.20
CA PHE A 285 -20.39 4.27 -7.96
C PHE A 285 -18.90 4.47 -8.27
N PHE A 286 -18.24 5.45 -7.63
CA PHE A 286 -16.98 6.15 -7.97
C PHE A 286 -15.85 5.37 -8.66
N PHE A 287 -15.89 4.04 -8.61
CA PHE A 287 -15.08 3.11 -9.36
C PHE A 287 -15.98 2.10 -10.08
N SER A 288 -16.55 2.47 -11.24
CA SER A 288 -17.10 1.47 -12.16
C SER A 288 -15.94 0.79 -12.88
N SER A 289 -16.16 -0.47 -13.25
CA SER A 289 -15.30 -1.22 -14.18
C SER A 289 -15.37 -0.70 -15.60
N ASP A 290 -16.20 0.32 -15.85
CA ASP A 290 -16.63 0.69 -17.18
C ASP A 290 -15.59 1.64 -17.77
N GLN A 291 -14.84 1.06 -18.70
CA GLN A 291 -14.14 1.80 -19.73
C GLN A 291 -15.09 2.83 -20.34
N ASP A 292 -14.59 4.02 -20.67
CA ASP A 292 -15.36 4.91 -21.54
C ASP A 292 -15.64 4.22 -22.90
N ALA A 293 -16.50 4.82 -23.72
CA ALA A 293 -16.85 4.27 -25.04
C ALA A 293 -15.64 4.03 -25.98
N GLU A 294 -14.43 4.48 -25.58
CA GLU A 294 -13.16 4.36 -26.30
C GLU A 294 -12.17 3.41 -25.60
N GLY A 295 -12.55 2.71 -24.52
CA GLY A 295 -11.66 1.77 -23.83
C GLY A 295 -10.69 2.41 -22.83
N LYS A 296 -10.75 3.72 -22.59
CA LYS A 296 -9.78 4.45 -21.75
C LYS A 296 -10.30 4.63 -20.32
N ILE A 297 -9.38 4.50 -19.36
CA ILE A 297 -9.62 4.84 -17.96
C ILE A 297 -9.38 6.35 -17.84
N ALA A 298 -10.41 7.13 -17.52
CA ALA A 298 -10.26 8.57 -17.28
C ALA A 298 -9.29 8.80 -16.11
N SER A 299 -8.06 9.26 -16.36
CA SER A 299 -7.09 9.65 -15.33
C SER A 299 -7.27 11.11 -14.93
N TYR A 300 -6.93 11.45 -13.68
CA TYR A 300 -6.66 12.83 -13.29
C TYR A 300 -5.15 13.07 -13.38
N ASP A 301 -4.71 13.79 -14.41
CA ASP A 301 -3.45 14.52 -14.33
C ASP A 301 -3.71 15.76 -13.46
N LEU A 302 -3.58 15.61 -12.14
CA LEU A 302 -3.29 16.76 -11.29
C LEU A 302 -1.96 17.30 -11.79
N LYS A 303 -1.97 18.48 -12.43
CA LYS A 303 -0.75 19.12 -12.91
C LYS A 303 0.14 19.38 -11.70
N VAL A 304 1.12 18.52 -11.48
CA VAL A 304 2.27 18.87 -10.67
C VAL A 304 2.89 20.09 -11.35
N PRO A 305 3.15 21.20 -10.65
CA PRO A 305 3.71 22.37 -11.28
C PRO A 305 5.02 21.98 -11.99
N GLU A 306 5.12 22.25 -13.28
CA GLU A 306 6.37 22.06 -14.06
C GLU A 306 7.52 23.00 -13.62
N LYS A 307 7.37 23.68 -12.48
CA LYS A 307 8.24 24.77 -12.02
C LYS A 307 9.08 24.41 -10.80
N THR A 308 9.82 23.29 -10.86
CA THR A 308 11.12 23.12 -10.15
C THR A 308 11.87 21.88 -10.60
N ILE A 309 11.87 21.54 -11.89
CA ILE A 309 12.91 20.65 -12.43
C ILE A 309 14.06 21.56 -12.89
N PRO A 310 15.24 21.56 -12.25
CA PRO A 310 16.43 22.03 -12.93
C PRO A 310 16.60 21.14 -14.16
N ARG A 311 16.34 21.69 -15.35
CA ARG A 311 16.71 21.10 -16.65
C ARG A 311 18.24 20.99 -16.74
N ARG A 312 18.86 20.12 -15.95
CA ARG A 312 20.25 19.67 -16.05
C ARG A 312 20.39 18.33 -15.31
N MET A 313 19.98 17.25 -15.95
CA MET A 313 20.66 15.96 -15.93
C MET A 313 19.80 15.04 -16.78
N PHE A 314 20.18 14.89 -18.05
CA PHE A 314 19.98 13.77 -18.98
C PHE A 314 20.31 14.29 -20.39
N THR A 315 21.55 14.74 -20.55
CA THR A 315 22.27 14.55 -21.81
C THR A 315 23.42 13.63 -21.45
N ASN A 316 23.44 12.47 -22.10
CA ASN A 316 24.37 11.34 -21.94
C ASN A 316 24.09 10.45 -20.72
N LEU A 317 23.28 9.42 -20.92
CA LEU A 317 23.68 8.00 -20.92
C LEU A 317 22.46 7.12 -21.21
#